data_AF-A0A2M6ZI60-F1
#
_entry.id   AF-A0A2M6ZI60-F1
#
_cell.length_a   1.000
_cell.length_b   1.000
_cell.length_c   1.000
_cell.angle_alpha   90.00
_cell.angle_beta   90.00
_cell.angle_gamma   90.00
#
_symmetry.space_group_name_H-M   'P 1'
#
loop_
_entity.id
_entity.type
_entity.pdbx_description
1 polymer ?
#
loop_
_entity_poly.entity_id
_entity_poly.type
_entity_poly.pdbx_seq_one_letter_code
_entity_poly.pdbx_strand_id
1 'polypeptide(L)'
;MKAGLPISVGSIDGRVLLNEDKLGDIIDKSSRKVYDLSGINEKFEELEKVKSQIENLPSELDISLEEYYTRMVYEYLEWTERLKDLEIETEKTVELVDVNNFKALTVEARVDAAKNVLNAGLLLANHVLQIFKEIYSLIRSLYDSNLEVESPTEGFVKRALEEGTNPWPAMESLLASFQNLERQYGSEIEKSVYNLQSSLSSIISLSAQGEKLLPILGSAVPQLMDLAKKGEDIVKDTMRKKRNIMKVTLVKQALQSTLNISREILQTLYNELDRREKLIESLLPTKEYEWGKNTLIAEKLKTVIDVIVEPSKYNLDVVIDSLYKSLTYIEECIETITLYNKKQEFMLNYPIAELAIENSFKGRDYVYAENLPFKNEYAKEYLKLYSRQNFSEVYLDDQVLRLRAKTKKA
;
A
#
# COMPACT_ATOMS: atom_id res chain seq x y z
N MET A 1 -14.76 3.97 -34.31
CA MET A 1 -15.10 2.54 -34.40
C MET A 1 -16.60 2.41 -34.66
N LYS A 2 -17.00 1.74 -35.75
CA LYS A 2 -18.42 1.46 -36.01
C LYS A 2 -18.90 0.44 -34.97
N ALA A 3 -20.03 0.74 -34.34
CA ALA A 3 -20.77 -0.16 -33.46
C ALA A 3 -20.99 -1.53 -34.12
N GLY A 4 -21.03 -2.57 -33.27
CA GLY A 4 -21.10 -3.97 -33.65
C GLY A 4 -22.09 -4.27 -34.77
N LEU A 5 -21.55 -4.59 -35.94
CA LEU A 5 -22.28 -5.44 -36.86
C LEU A 5 -22.23 -6.86 -36.28
N PRO A 6 -23.39 -7.51 -36.06
CA PRO A 6 -23.41 -8.91 -35.72
C PRO A 6 -22.85 -9.69 -36.91
N ILE A 7 -21.89 -10.58 -36.64
CA ILE A 7 -21.56 -11.63 -37.60
C ILE A 7 -22.80 -12.51 -37.67
N SER A 8 -23.54 -12.40 -38.77
CA SER A 8 -24.90 -12.94 -38.89
C SER A 8 -24.85 -14.44 -39.17
N VAL A 9 -24.57 -15.24 -38.14
CA VAL A 9 -24.81 -16.69 -38.18
C VAL A 9 -26.32 -16.98 -38.17
N GLY A 10 -27.14 -16.09 -37.60
CA GLY A 10 -28.60 -16.20 -37.59
C GLY A 10 -29.25 -16.18 -38.99
N SER A 11 -28.60 -15.55 -39.97
CA SER A 11 -29.05 -15.65 -41.38
C SER A 11 -28.68 -16.98 -42.04
N ILE A 12 -27.65 -17.68 -41.56
CA ILE A 12 -27.28 -19.02 -42.03
C ILE A 12 -28.24 -20.05 -41.43
N ASP A 13 -28.43 -20.01 -40.10
CA ASP A 13 -29.34 -20.90 -39.37
C ASP A 13 -30.80 -20.74 -39.84
N GLY A 14 -31.27 -19.50 -39.97
CA GLY A 14 -32.60 -19.22 -40.54
C GLY A 14 -32.76 -19.72 -41.98
N ARG A 15 -31.69 -19.67 -42.81
CA ARG A 15 -31.72 -20.23 -44.17
C ARG A 15 -31.71 -21.76 -44.17
N VAL A 16 -31.02 -22.39 -43.23
CA VAL A 16 -31.04 -23.86 -43.04
C VAL A 16 -32.46 -24.30 -42.69
N LEU A 17 -33.08 -23.70 -41.68
CA LEU A 17 -34.45 -24.03 -41.25
C LEU A 17 -35.46 -23.80 -42.38
N LEU A 18 -35.37 -22.68 -43.09
CA LEU A 18 -36.24 -22.40 -44.24
C LEU A 18 -36.05 -23.39 -45.38
N ASN A 19 -34.83 -23.90 -45.60
CA ASN A 19 -34.57 -24.91 -46.62
C ASN A 19 -35.05 -26.29 -46.17
N GLU A 20 -34.94 -26.62 -44.88
CA GLU A 20 -35.48 -27.85 -44.28
C GLU A 20 -37.01 -27.90 -44.38
N ASP A 21 -37.69 -26.81 -43.99
CA ASP A 21 -39.14 -26.69 -44.11
C ASP A 21 -39.62 -26.85 -45.56
N LYS A 22 -38.92 -26.22 -46.51
CA LYS A 22 -39.24 -26.34 -47.95
C LYS A 22 -39.04 -27.75 -48.47
N LEU A 23 -37.95 -28.42 -48.08
CA LEU A 23 -37.71 -29.81 -48.47
C LEU A 23 -38.77 -30.73 -47.86
N GLY A 24 -39.15 -30.51 -46.59
CA GLY A 24 -40.22 -31.24 -45.92
C GLY A 24 -41.56 -31.08 -46.63
N ASP A 25 -41.93 -29.86 -47.02
CA ASP A 25 -43.17 -29.57 -47.76
C ASP A 25 -43.18 -30.21 -49.15
N ILE A 26 -42.06 -30.16 -49.88
CA ILE A 26 -41.93 -30.79 -51.21
C ILE A 26 -42.03 -32.32 -51.07
N ILE A 27 -41.39 -32.93 -50.08
CA ILE A 27 -41.41 -34.38 -49.84
C ILE A 27 -42.82 -34.87 -49.45
N ASP A 28 -43.51 -34.19 -48.53
CA ASP A 28 -44.85 -34.57 -48.06
C ASP A 28 -45.88 -34.48 -49.21
N LYS A 29 -45.87 -33.36 -49.95
CA LYS A 29 -46.79 -33.17 -51.09
C LYS A 29 -46.50 -34.10 -52.27
N SER A 30 -45.22 -34.41 -52.53
CA SER A 30 -44.84 -35.38 -53.56
C SER A 30 -45.28 -36.80 -53.20
N SER A 31 -45.16 -37.17 -51.92
CA SER A 31 -45.59 -38.48 -51.40
C SER A 31 -47.11 -38.68 -51.50
N ARG A 32 -47.88 -37.58 -51.46
CA ARG A 32 -49.34 -37.58 -51.63
C ARG A 32 -49.80 -37.53 -53.11
N LYS A 33 -48.87 -37.57 -54.08
CA LYS A 33 -49.14 -37.48 -55.54
C LYS A 33 -49.97 -36.25 -55.94
N VAL A 34 -49.71 -35.12 -55.30
CA VAL A 34 -50.52 -33.89 -55.47
C VAL A 34 -50.16 -33.13 -56.76
N TYR A 35 -49.04 -33.46 -57.42
CA TYR A 35 -48.51 -32.68 -58.55
C TYR A 35 -48.83 -33.28 -59.92
N ASP A 36 -49.19 -32.42 -60.87
CA ASP A 36 -49.25 -32.73 -62.31
C ASP A 36 -47.88 -32.52 -62.99
N LEU A 37 -47.76 -32.85 -64.28
CA LEU A 37 -46.49 -32.77 -65.02
C LEU A 37 -45.87 -31.35 -65.04
N SER A 38 -46.69 -30.30 -65.07
CA SER A 38 -46.25 -28.91 -64.96
C SER A 38 -45.74 -28.57 -63.56
N GLY A 39 -46.46 -29.01 -62.52
CA GLY A 39 -46.06 -28.84 -61.13
C GLY A 39 -44.78 -29.60 -60.78
N ILE A 40 -44.51 -30.73 -61.45
CA ILE A 40 -43.25 -31.48 -61.28
C ILE A 40 -42.03 -30.67 -61.77
N ASN A 41 -42.14 -29.98 -62.91
CA ASN A 41 -41.03 -29.16 -63.43
C ASN A 41 -40.75 -27.93 -62.54
N GLU A 42 -41.80 -27.24 -62.09
CA GLU A 42 -41.67 -26.10 -61.16
C GLU A 42 -41.00 -26.53 -59.84
N LYS A 43 -41.35 -27.72 -59.32
CA LYS A 43 -40.67 -28.28 -58.13
C LYS A 43 -39.24 -28.71 -58.39
N PHE A 44 -38.90 -29.13 -59.61
CA PHE A 44 -37.51 -29.40 -59.98
C PHE A 44 -36.67 -28.12 -59.97
N GLU A 45 -37.17 -27.02 -60.52
CA GLU A 45 -36.50 -25.72 -60.48
C GLU A 45 -36.35 -25.19 -59.03
N GLU A 46 -37.37 -25.36 -58.19
CA GLU A 46 -37.29 -25.03 -56.76
C GLU A 46 -36.24 -25.89 -56.03
N LEU A 47 -36.15 -27.19 -56.34
CA LEU A 47 -35.14 -28.09 -55.77
C LEU A 47 -33.73 -27.73 -56.23
N GLU A 48 -33.52 -27.33 -57.49
CA GLU A 48 -32.22 -26.84 -57.97
C GLU A 48 -31.81 -25.56 -57.24
N LYS A 49 -32.76 -24.65 -57.00
CA LYS A 49 -32.52 -23.44 -56.21
C LYS A 49 -32.15 -23.76 -54.76
N VAL A 50 -32.89 -24.65 -54.09
CA VAL A 50 -32.57 -25.10 -52.72
C VAL A 50 -31.21 -25.80 -52.67
N LYS A 51 -30.89 -26.66 -53.66
CA LYS A 51 -29.60 -27.32 -53.79
C LYS A 51 -28.46 -26.31 -53.88
N SER A 52 -28.58 -25.31 -54.77
CA SER A 52 -27.56 -24.26 -54.91
C SER A 52 -27.36 -23.46 -53.61
N GLN A 53 -28.43 -23.24 -52.85
CA GLN A 53 -28.36 -22.56 -51.56
C GLN A 53 -27.64 -23.41 -50.53
N ILE A 54 -27.95 -24.71 -50.45
CA ILE A 54 -27.29 -25.66 -49.55
C ILE A 54 -25.80 -25.80 -49.87
N GLU A 55 -25.43 -25.88 -51.15
CA GLU A 55 -24.03 -25.99 -51.60
C GLU A 55 -23.17 -24.77 -51.21
N ASN A 56 -23.79 -23.59 -51.03
CA ASN A 56 -23.10 -22.37 -50.60
C ASN A 56 -22.99 -22.21 -49.07
N LEU A 57 -23.79 -22.92 -48.26
CA LEU A 57 -23.77 -22.77 -46.79
C LEU A 57 -22.41 -23.08 -46.15
N PRO A 58 -21.64 -24.11 -46.56
CA PRO A 58 -20.35 -24.41 -45.94
C PRO A 58 -19.33 -23.29 -46.08
N SER A 59 -19.25 -22.65 -47.25
CA SER A 59 -18.31 -21.54 -47.48
C SER A 59 -18.74 -20.28 -46.73
N GLU A 60 -20.04 -20.00 -46.63
CA GLU A 60 -20.55 -18.91 -45.79
C GLU A 60 -20.26 -19.15 -44.30
N LEU A 61 -20.42 -20.39 -43.82
CA LEU A 61 -20.10 -20.77 -42.45
C LEU A 61 -18.61 -20.66 -42.17
N ASP A 62 -17.76 -21.10 -43.11
CA ASP A 62 -16.30 -21.00 -43.01
C ASP A 62 -15.85 -19.55 -42.83
N ILE A 63 -16.35 -18.64 -43.67
CA ILE A 63 -16.06 -17.20 -43.57
C ILE A 63 -16.53 -16.66 -42.22
N SER A 64 -17.76 -16.99 -41.82
CA SER A 64 -18.34 -16.48 -40.56
C SER A 64 -17.56 -16.96 -39.32
N LEU A 65 -17.11 -18.21 -39.29
CA LEU A 65 -16.31 -18.76 -38.20
C LEU A 65 -14.91 -18.13 -38.14
N GLU A 66 -14.29 -17.89 -39.30
CA GLU A 66 -12.99 -17.20 -39.37
C GLU A 66 -13.09 -15.76 -38.88
N GLU A 67 -14.09 -15.00 -39.34
CA GLU A 67 -14.33 -13.62 -38.89
C GLU A 67 -14.60 -13.58 -37.38
N TYR A 68 -15.41 -14.51 -36.88
CA TYR A 68 -15.74 -14.60 -35.47
C TYR A 68 -14.52 -14.90 -34.61
N TYR A 69 -13.75 -15.93 -34.96
CA TYR A 69 -12.52 -16.28 -34.23
C TYR A 69 -11.51 -15.13 -34.26
N THR A 70 -11.27 -14.53 -35.42
CA THR A 70 -10.34 -13.40 -35.57
C THR A 70 -10.74 -12.23 -34.67
N ARG A 71 -12.03 -11.89 -34.62
CA ARG A 71 -12.55 -10.85 -33.73
C ARG A 71 -12.33 -11.20 -32.27
N MET A 72 -12.64 -12.43 -31.87
CA MET A 72 -12.48 -12.88 -30.48
C MET A 72 -11.01 -12.82 -30.03
N VAL A 73 -10.08 -13.24 -30.89
CA VAL A 73 -8.64 -13.15 -30.63
C VAL A 73 -8.18 -11.69 -30.51
N TYR A 74 -8.65 -10.81 -31.40
CA TYR A 74 -8.33 -9.40 -31.35
C TYR A 74 -8.80 -8.75 -30.04
N GLU A 75 -10.06 -8.97 -29.66
CA GLU A 75 -10.62 -8.47 -28.41
C GLU A 75 -9.81 -8.98 -27.21
N TYR A 76 -9.50 -10.28 -27.16
CA TYR A 76 -8.70 -10.84 -26.07
C TYR A 76 -7.32 -10.17 -25.96
N LEU A 77 -6.61 -10.02 -27.09
CA LEU A 77 -5.29 -9.39 -27.10
C LEU A 77 -5.36 -7.91 -26.71
N GLU A 78 -6.33 -7.17 -27.26
CA GLU A 78 -6.55 -5.76 -26.92
C GLU A 78 -6.83 -5.60 -25.42
N TRP A 79 -7.66 -6.46 -24.83
CA TRP A 79 -7.93 -6.44 -23.39
C TRP A 79 -6.70 -6.76 -22.56
N THR A 80 -5.88 -7.73 -22.95
CA THR A 80 -4.62 -8.02 -22.22
C THR A 80 -3.66 -6.82 -22.26
N GLU A 81 -3.61 -6.08 -23.37
CA GLU A 81 -2.79 -4.86 -23.47
C GLU A 81 -3.35 -3.72 -22.61
N ARG A 82 -4.66 -3.45 -22.70
CA ARG A 82 -5.35 -2.43 -21.88
C ARG A 82 -5.18 -2.69 -20.37
N LEU A 83 -5.29 -3.94 -19.94
CA LEU A 83 -5.11 -4.33 -18.54
C LEU A 83 -3.65 -4.16 -18.09
N LYS A 84 -2.70 -4.51 -18.96
CA LYS A 84 -1.27 -4.27 -18.69
C LYS A 84 -0.97 -2.78 -18.53
N ASP A 85 -1.63 -1.91 -19.29
CA ASP A 85 -1.50 -0.45 -19.13
C ASP A 85 -2.03 0.06 -17.79
N LEU A 86 -3.04 -0.63 -17.23
CA LEU A 86 -3.53 -0.42 -15.87
C LEU A 86 -2.65 -1.10 -14.79
N GLU A 87 -1.55 -1.75 -15.16
CA GLU A 87 -0.69 -2.53 -14.27
C GLU A 87 -1.43 -3.71 -13.60
N ILE A 88 -2.47 -4.23 -14.25
CA ILE A 88 -3.13 -5.48 -13.87
C ILE A 88 -2.36 -6.62 -14.54
N GLU A 89 -1.79 -7.51 -13.73
CA GLU A 89 -1.10 -8.70 -14.24
C GLU A 89 -2.10 -9.67 -14.86
N THR A 90 -1.86 -10.03 -16.13
CA THR A 90 -2.68 -11.01 -16.84
C THR A 90 -1.83 -12.23 -17.14
N GLU A 91 -2.16 -13.38 -16.57
CA GLU A 91 -1.57 -14.64 -17.00
C GLU A 91 -2.10 -15.02 -18.38
N LYS A 92 -1.24 -15.59 -19.24
CA LYS A 92 -1.67 -16.08 -20.54
C LYS A 92 -2.45 -17.38 -20.31
N THR A 93 -3.79 -17.30 -20.35
CA THR A 93 -4.67 -18.44 -20.07
C THR A 93 -5.02 -19.27 -21.30
N VAL A 94 -4.61 -18.84 -22.51
CA VAL A 94 -4.98 -19.52 -23.76
C VAL A 94 -3.86 -19.53 -24.79
N GLU A 95 -3.70 -20.67 -25.44
CA GLU A 95 -2.90 -20.81 -26.65
C GLU A 95 -3.74 -20.42 -27.86
N LEU A 96 -3.33 -19.35 -28.54
CA LEU A 96 -4.00 -18.84 -29.73
C LEU A 96 -3.54 -19.64 -30.95
N VAL A 97 -4.49 -20.18 -31.71
CA VAL A 97 -4.23 -20.83 -32.99
C VAL A 97 -3.95 -19.77 -34.05
N ASP A 98 -2.85 -19.92 -34.79
CA ASP A 98 -2.54 -19.06 -35.96
C ASP A 98 -3.66 -19.13 -37.00
N VAL A 99 -4.00 -18.00 -37.63
CA VAL A 99 -5.12 -17.91 -38.58
C VAL A 99 -4.96 -18.86 -39.77
N ASN A 100 -3.72 -19.10 -40.25
CA ASN A 100 -3.48 -20.03 -41.36
C ASN A 100 -3.71 -21.48 -40.92
N ASN A 101 -3.36 -21.81 -39.68
CA ASN A 101 -3.60 -23.12 -39.09
C ASN A 101 -5.09 -23.31 -38.73
N PHE A 102 -5.79 -22.24 -38.35
CA PHE A 102 -7.22 -22.27 -38.06
C PHE A 102 -8.05 -22.73 -39.27
N LYS A 103 -7.71 -22.24 -40.48
CA LYS A 103 -8.36 -22.67 -41.73
C LYS A 103 -8.14 -24.15 -42.05
N ALA A 104 -7.07 -24.77 -41.55
CA ALA A 104 -6.82 -26.20 -41.76
C ALA A 104 -7.61 -27.12 -40.79
N LEU A 105 -8.26 -26.55 -39.77
CA LEU A 105 -9.04 -27.30 -38.77
C LEU A 105 -10.43 -27.71 -39.28
N THR A 106 -10.99 -28.76 -38.68
CA THR A 106 -12.41 -29.11 -38.85
C THR A 106 -13.32 -28.05 -38.23
N VAL A 107 -14.59 -28.00 -38.65
CA VAL A 107 -15.57 -27.05 -38.12
C VAL A 107 -15.69 -27.17 -36.60
N GLU A 108 -15.72 -28.39 -36.05
CA GLU A 108 -15.80 -28.64 -34.61
C GLU A 108 -14.57 -28.09 -33.89
N ALA A 109 -13.37 -28.37 -34.40
CA ALA A 109 -12.13 -27.87 -33.82
C ALA A 109 -12.02 -26.34 -33.89
N ARG A 110 -12.57 -25.70 -34.92
CA ARG A 110 -12.67 -24.24 -35.03
C ARG A 110 -13.64 -23.65 -34.00
N VAL A 111 -14.80 -24.29 -33.81
CA VAL A 111 -15.76 -23.89 -32.78
C VAL A 111 -15.14 -24.02 -31.39
N ASP A 112 -14.42 -25.10 -31.11
CA ASP A 112 -13.74 -25.30 -29.83
C ASP A 112 -12.62 -24.29 -29.61
N ALA A 113 -11.83 -23.97 -30.64
CA ALA A 113 -10.83 -22.91 -30.57
C ALA A 113 -11.47 -21.54 -30.23
N ALA A 114 -12.60 -21.20 -30.85
CA ALA A 114 -13.33 -19.97 -30.53
C ALA A 114 -13.89 -19.97 -29.09
N LYS A 115 -14.45 -21.10 -28.63
CA LYS A 115 -14.90 -21.26 -27.23
C LYS A 115 -13.76 -21.12 -26.24
N ASN A 116 -12.57 -21.63 -26.55
CA ASN A 116 -11.41 -21.52 -25.67
C ASN A 116 -10.99 -20.05 -25.47
N VAL A 117 -11.02 -19.23 -26.54
CA VAL A 117 -10.74 -17.79 -26.43
C VAL A 117 -11.81 -17.08 -25.60
N LEU A 118 -13.09 -17.41 -25.80
CA LEU A 118 -14.19 -16.88 -24.98
C LEU A 118 -14.03 -17.23 -23.49
N ASN A 119 -13.76 -18.50 -23.18
CA ASN A 119 -13.55 -18.98 -21.82
C ASN A 119 -12.35 -18.29 -21.16
N ALA A 120 -11.27 -18.08 -21.91
CA ALA A 120 -10.12 -17.32 -21.45
C ALA A 120 -10.50 -15.86 -21.13
N GLY A 121 -11.34 -15.23 -21.95
CA GLY A 121 -11.91 -13.92 -21.69
C GLY A 121 -12.79 -13.87 -20.44
N LEU A 122 -13.62 -14.91 -20.20
CA LEU A 122 -14.44 -15.02 -18.98
C LEU A 122 -13.57 -15.17 -17.73
N LEU A 123 -12.50 -15.95 -17.78
CA LEU A 123 -11.53 -16.08 -16.69
C LEU A 123 -10.84 -14.74 -16.42
N LEU A 124 -10.43 -14.04 -17.48
CA LEU A 124 -9.83 -12.71 -17.38
C LEU A 124 -10.79 -11.71 -16.73
N ALA A 125 -12.05 -11.66 -17.17
CA ALA A 125 -13.06 -10.78 -16.60
C ALA A 125 -13.35 -11.09 -15.12
N ASN A 126 -13.40 -12.36 -14.74
CA ASN A 126 -13.51 -12.76 -13.33
C ASN A 126 -12.32 -12.28 -12.49
N HIS A 127 -11.10 -12.41 -13.01
CA HIS A 127 -9.90 -11.93 -12.33
C HIS A 127 -9.95 -10.41 -12.11
N VAL A 128 -10.28 -9.65 -13.15
CA VAL A 128 -10.39 -8.19 -13.07
C VAL A 128 -11.52 -7.76 -12.14
N LEU A 129 -12.63 -8.50 -12.10
CA LEU A 129 -13.71 -8.27 -11.14
C LEU A 129 -13.22 -8.39 -9.69
N GLN A 130 -12.39 -9.38 -9.35
CA GLN A 130 -11.87 -9.50 -7.98
C GLN A 130 -11.01 -8.29 -7.59
N ILE A 131 -10.13 -7.86 -8.50
CA ILE A 131 -9.30 -6.66 -8.31
C ILE A 131 -10.18 -5.42 -8.12
N PHE A 132 -11.24 -5.29 -8.92
CA PHE A 132 -12.18 -4.19 -8.80
C PHE A 132 -12.85 -4.16 -7.42
N LYS A 133 -13.30 -5.30 -6.91
CA LYS A 133 -13.92 -5.39 -5.56
C LYS A 133 -12.95 -4.97 -4.47
N GLU A 134 -11.70 -5.41 -4.55
CA GLU A 134 -10.66 -5.02 -3.60
C GLU A 134 -10.47 -3.50 -3.62
N ILE A 135 -10.27 -2.91 -4.80
CA ILE A 135 -10.10 -1.46 -4.96
C ILE A 135 -11.31 -0.68 -4.47
N TYR A 136 -12.52 -1.12 -4.82
CA TYR A 136 -13.75 -0.47 -4.38
C TYR A 136 -13.88 -0.51 -2.85
N SER A 137 -13.63 -1.67 -2.23
CA SER A 137 -13.61 -1.81 -0.77
C SER A 137 -12.55 -0.93 -0.12
N LEU A 138 -11.38 -0.77 -0.74
CA LEU A 138 -10.31 0.10 -0.23
C LEU A 138 -10.71 1.56 -0.27
N ILE A 139 -11.25 2.03 -1.39
CA ILE A 139 -11.77 3.39 -1.54
C ILE A 139 -12.84 3.66 -0.49
N ARG A 140 -13.79 2.73 -0.33
CA ARG A 140 -14.83 2.83 0.68
C ARG A 140 -14.26 2.93 2.11
N SER A 141 -13.23 2.14 2.42
CA SER A 141 -12.63 2.12 3.75
C SER A 141 -11.75 3.33 4.06
N LEU A 142 -11.08 3.89 3.06
CA LEU A 142 -10.05 4.93 3.24
C LEU A 142 -10.53 6.33 2.88
N TYR A 143 -11.49 6.47 1.96
CA TYR A 143 -11.87 7.75 1.37
C TYR A 143 -13.37 8.05 1.49
N ASP A 144 -14.25 7.08 1.24
CA ASP A 144 -15.70 7.32 1.31
C ASP A 144 -16.51 6.14 1.86
N SER A 145 -16.76 6.17 3.18
CA SER A 145 -17.55 5.15 3.87
C SER A 145 -19.05 5.13 3.50
N ASN A 146 -19.56 6.18 2.84
CA ASN A 146 -20.97 6.27 2.43
C ASN A 146 -21.26 5.52 1.13
N LEU A 147 -20.22 5.07 0.41
CA LEU A 147 -20.40 4.17 -0.72
C LEU A 147 -21.15 2.90 -0.30
N GLU A 148 -21.99 2.40 -1.20
CA GLU A 148 -22.69 1.13 -1.02
C GLU A 148 -21.69 -0.01 -0.76
N VAL A 149 -22.14 -1.06 -0.07
CA VAL A 149 -21.25 -2.18 0.28
C VAL A 149 -20.85 -2.97 -0.97
N GLU A 150 -21.80 -3.20 -1.88
CA GLU A 150 -21.56 -3.78 -3.19
C GLU A 150 -21.71 -2.71 -4.27
N SER A 151 -20.80 -2.69 -5.24
CA SER A 151 -20.89 -1.76 -6.36
C SER A 151 -21.99 -2.21 -7.34
N PRO A 152 -22.79 -1.29 -7.92
CA PRO A 152 -23.71 -1.64 -9.00
C PRO A 152 -23.03 -2.32 -10.20
N THR A 153 -21.77 -1.95 -10.49
CA THR A 153 -20.94 -2.59 -11.52
C THR A 153 -20.66 -4.05 -11.19
N GLU A 154 -20.39 -4.38 -9.92
CA GLU A 154 -20.18 -5.77 -9.49
C GLU A 154 -21.41 -6.63 -9.78
N GLY A 155 -22.62 -6.13 -9.45
CA GLY A 155 -23.88 -6.85 -9.70
C GLY A 155 -24.21 -7.01 -11.20
N PHE A 156 -23.84 -6.04 -12.04
CA PHE A 156 -23.95 -6.18 -13.50
C PHE A 156 -22.98 -7.23 -14.04
N VAL A 157 -21.70 -7.14 -13.67
CA VAL A 157 -20.64 -8.00 -14.18
C VAL A 157 -20.85 -9.45 -13.74
N LYS A 158 -21.21 -9.71 -12.48
CA LYS A 158 -21.53 -11.08 -12.00
C LYS A 158 -22.59 -11.74 -12.87
N ARG A 159 -23.70 -11.05 -13.13
CA ARG A 159 -24.78 -11.57 -13.98
C ARG A 159 -24.30 -11.83 -15.42
N ALA A 160 -23.56 -10.90 -16.01
CA ALA A 160 -23.02 -11.06 -17.35
C ALA A 160 -22.05 -12.27 -17.46
N LEU A 161 -21.29 -12.55 -16.41
CA LEU A 161 -20.38 -13.71 -16.35
C LEU A 161 -21.11 -15.03 -16.08
N GLU A 162 -22.18 -15.01 -15.27
CA GLU A 162 -23.07 -16.17 -15.04
C GLU A 162 -23.82 -16.59 -16.31
N GLU A 163 -24.23 -15.63 -17.13
CA GLU A 163 -24.86 -15.88 -18.43
C GLU A 163 -23.89 -16.49 -19.47
N GLY A 164 -22.57 -16.38 -19.25
CA GLY A 164 -21.53 -17.12 -19.99
C GLY A 164 -21.39 -16.81 -21.49
N THR A 165 -22.01 -15.74 -21.99
CA THR A 165 -22.11 -15.47 -23.43
C THR A 165 -20.93 -14.70 -23.99
N ASN A 166 -20.64 -13.51 -23.45
CA ASN A 166 -19.59 -12.63 -23.97
C ASN A 166 -18.93 -11.83 -22.84
N PRO A 167 -17.62 -12.01 -22.58
CA PRO A 167 -16.92 -11.30 -21.50
C PRO A 167 -16.67 -9.81 -21.77
N TRP A 168 -16.69 -9.36 -23.01
CA TRP A 168 -16.19 -8.01 -23.37
C TRP A 168 -17.05 -6.85 -22.83
N PRO A 169 -18.40 -6.91 -22.83
CA PRO A 169 -19.22 -5.88 -22.19
C PRO A 169 -18.99 -5.76 -20.67
N ALA A 170 -18.72 -6.89 -20.01
CA ALA A 170 -18.34 -6.90 -18.60
C ALA A 170 -16.98 -6.21 -18.39
N MET A 171 -16.01 -6.49 -19.25
CA MET A 171 -14.69 -5.84 -19.25
C MET A 171 -14.79 -4.32 -19.46
N GLU A 172 -15.58 -3.85 -20.43
CA GLU A 172 -15.82 -2.41 -20.64
C GLU A 172 -16.43 -1.75 -19.41
N SER A 173 -17.38 -2.41 -18.76
CA SER A 173 -18.04 -1.88 -17.55
C SER A 173 -17.08 -1.78 -16.37
N LEU A 174 -16.19 -2.76 -16.19
CA LEU A 174 -15.12 -2.72 -15.18
C LEU A 174 -14.14 -1.57 -15.47
N LEU A 175 -13.68 -1.44 -16.72
CA LEU A 175 -12.75 -0.39 -17.12
C LEU A 175 -13.34 1.01 -16.90
N ALA A 176 -14.58 1.24 -17.34
CA ALA A 176 -15.27 2.50 -17.13
C ALA A 176 -15.43 2.82 -15.63
N SER A 177 -15.66 1.80 -14.81
CA SER A 177 -15.78 1.96 -13.36
C SER A 177 -14.45 2.31 -12.70
N PHE A 178 -13.34 1.67 -13.10
CA PHE A 178 -12.01 2.07 -12.65
C PHE A 178 -11.71 3.53 -13.00
N GLN A 179 -11.99 3.96 -14.23
CA GLN A 179 -11.78 5.33 -14.68
C GLN A 179 -12.65 6.34 -13.90
N ASN A 180 -13.89 5.96 -13.57
CA ASN A 180 -14.75 6.84 -12.77
C ASN A 180 -14.25 6.99 -11.33
N LEU A 181 -13.82 5.89 -10.71
CA LEU A 181 -13.18 5.92 -9.38
C LEU A 181 -11.90 6.76 -9.40
N GLU A 182 -11.08 6.64 -10.44
CA GLU A 182 -9.90 7.46 -10.64
C GLU A 182 -10.24 8.94 -10.77
N ARG A 183 -11.26 9.28 -11.57
CA ARG A 183 -11.69 10.66 -11.73
C ARG A 183 -12.21 11.27 -10.42
N GLN A 184 -12.89 10.47 -9.61
CA GLN A 184 -13.50 10.93 -8.36
C GLN A 184 -12.50 11.04 -7.20
N TYR A 185 -11.61 10.05 -7.04
CA TYR A 185 -10.75 9.91 -5.85
C TYR A 185 -9.25 10.04 -6.16
N GLY A 186 -8.84 10.09 -7.44
CA GLY A 186 -7.43 10.04 -7.84
C GLY A 186 -6.59 11.17 -7.23
N SER A 187 -7.12 12.38 -7.12
CA SER A 187 -6.41 13.52 -6.52
C SER A 187 -6.19 13.35 -5.01
N GLU A 188 -7.16 12.80 -4.28
CA GLU A 188 -7.05 12.51 -2.86
C GLU A 188 -6.06 11.37 -2.60
N ILE A 189 -6.09 10.34 -3.45
CA ILE A 189 -5.12 9.23 -3.41
C ILE A 189 -3.70 9.76 -3.64
N GLU A 190 -3.49 10.63 -4.63
CA GLU A 190 -2.17 11.27 -4.86
C GLU A 190 -1.71 12.10 -3.65
N LYS A 191 -2.63 12.83 -3.01
CA LYS A 191 -2.33 13.60 -1.80
C LYS A 191 -1.94 12.68 -0.64
N SER A 192 -2.63 11.55 -0.44
CA SER A 192 -2.26 10.55 0.56
C SER A 192 -0.87 9.97 0.30
N VAL A 193 -0.54 9.65 -0.96
CA VAL A 193 0.81 9.19 -1.35
C VAL A 193 1.86 10.23 -0.97
N TYR A 194 1.64 11.49 -1.32
CA TYR A 194 2.57 12.59 -1.00
C TYR A 194 2.77 12.74 0.51
N ASN A 195 1.69 12.71 1.29
CA ASN A 195 1.76 12.83 2.75
C ASN A 195 2.53 11.66 3.38
N LEU A 196 2.33 10.43 2.89
CA LEU A 196 3.08 9.26 3.34
C LEU A 196 4.57 9.38 3.02
N GLN A 197 4.92 9.86 1.82
CA GLN A 197 6.31 10.10 1.43
C GLN A 197 6.98 11.17 2.28
N SER A 198 6.29 12.28 2.50
CA SER A 198 6.78 13.34 3.40
C SER A 198 7.00 12.79 4.80
N SER A 199 6.13 11.89 5.25
CA SER A 199 6.24 11.31 6.59
C SER A 199 7.42 10.36 6.73
N LEU A 200 7.64 9.50 5.72
CA LEU A 200 8.80 8.60 5.68
C LEU A 200 10.12 9.37 5.54
N SER A 201 10.12 10.56 4.93
CA SER A 201 11.35 11.35 4.73
C SER A 201 12.04 11.73 6.05
N SER A 202 11.29 12.07 7.10
CA SER A 202 11.87 12.33 8.42
C SER A 202 12.48 11.08 9.04
N ILE A 203 11.87 9.91 8.85
CA ILE A 203 12.43 8.62 9.28
C ILE A 203 13.70 8.29 8.50
N ILE A 204 13.68 8.46 7.17
CA ILE A 204 14.84 8.25 6.30
C ILE A 204 16.00 9.16 6.71
N SER A 205 15.72 10.39 7.14
CA SER A 205 16.76 11.33 7.59
C SER A 205 17.59 10.81 8.78
N LEU A 206 17.06 9.90 9.59
CA LEU A 206 17.80 9.25 10.68
C LEU A 206 19.01 8.47 10.16
N SER A 207 18.91 7.88 8.97
CA SER A 207 20.00 7.12 8.35
C SER A 207 21.26 7.96 8.17
N ALA A 208 21.11 9.25 7.84
CA ALA A 208 22.21 10.20 7.69
C ALA A 208 22.84 10.60 9.03
N GLN A 209 22.19 10.30 10.16
CA GLN A 209 22.67 10.65 11.50
C GLN A 209 23.30 9.46 12.23
N GLY A 210 23.41 8.28 11.62
CA GLY A 210 23.86 7.05 12.27
C GLY A 210 25.16 7.17 13.07
N GLU A 211 26.20 7.81 12.52
CA GLU A 211 27.47 8.02 13.21
C GLU A 211 27.35 8.92 14.45
N LYS A 212 26.49 9.96 14.37
CA LYS A 212 26.24 10.89 15.48
C LYS A 212 25.39 10.23 16.56
N LEU A 213 24.46 9.37 16.17
CA LEU A 213 23.56 8.66 17.08
C LEU A 213 24.26 7.48 17.76
N LEU A 214 25.28 6.87 17.16
CA LEU A 214 25.98 5.71 17.73
C LEU A 214 26.49 5.91 19.16
N PRO A 215 27.22 7.00 19.51
CA PRO A 215 27.66 7.23 20.88
C PRO A 215 26.50 7.48 21.87
N ILE A 216 25.32 7.83 21.36
CA ILE A 216 24.14 8.17 22.17
C ILE A 216 23.23 6.94 22.31
N LEU A 217 22.82 6.30 21.24
CA LEU A 217 21.83 5.23 21.24
C LEU A 217 22.48 3.83 21.29
N GLY A 218 23.80 3.73 21.06
CA GLY A 218 24.55 2.48 21.18
C GLY A 218 23.92 1.34 20.37
N SER A 219 23.51 0.28 21.07
CA SER A 219 22.93 -0.93 20.46
C SER A 219 21.59 -0.71 19.77
N ALA A 220 20.90 0.42 20.00
CA ALA A 220 19.64 0.73 19.33
C ALA A 220 19.84 1.28 17.90
N VAL A 221 21.04 1.79 17.56
CA VAL A 221 21.30 2.39 16.24
C VAL A 221 21.09 1.42 15.08
N PRO A 222 21.64 0.18 15.08
CA PRO A 222 21.45 -0.74 13.97
C PRO A 222 19.98 -1.01 13.63
N GLN A 223 19.13 -1.14 14.65
CA GLN A 223 17.69 -1.32 14.47
C GLN A 223 17.04 -0.10 13.82
N LEU A 224 17.37 1.11 14.29
CA LEU A 224 16.85 2.35 13.72
C LEU A 224 17.30 2.55 12.26
N MET A 225 18.53 2.15 11.91
CA MET A 225 19.03 2.24 10.54
C MET A 225 18.32 1.24 9.60
N ASP A 226 18.03 0.02 10.07
CA ASP A 226 17.25 -0.97 9.32
C ASP A 226 15.83 -0.47 9.04
N LEU A 227 15.20 0.13 10.04
CA LEU A 227 13.88 0.75 9.92
C LEU A 227 13.87 1.95 8.95
N ALA A 228 14.90 2.80 8.99
CA ALA A 228 15.05 3.89 8.05
C ALA A 228 15.22 3.39 6.61
N LYS A 229 15.99 2.31 6.41
CA LYS A 229 16.17 1.69 5.09
C LYS A 229 14.88 1.08 4.56
N LYS A 230 14.11 0.38 5.40
CA LYS A 230 12.76 -0.11 5.06
C LYS A 230 11.85 1.04 4.60
N GLY A 231 11.92 2.18 5.28
CA GLY A 231 11.20 3.39 4.88
C GLY A 231 11.61 3.89 3.49
N GLU A 232 12.90 3.88 3.18
CA GLU A 232 13.43 4.26 1.86
C GLU A 232 12.93 3.33 0.75
N ASP A 233 12.90 2.02 1.00
CA ASP A 233 12.43 1.02 0.04
C ASP A 233 10.93 1.21 -0.27
N ILE A 234 10.11 1.51 0.74
CA ILE A 234 8.67 1.82 0.56
C ILE A 234 8.48 3.05 -0.33
N VAL A 235 9.27 4.12 -0.13
CA VAL A 235 9.19 5.32 -0.97
C VAL A 235 9.54 4.99 -2.42
N LYS A 236 10.60 4.21 -2.66
CA LYS A 236 11.01 3.77 -4.00
C LYS A 236 9.91 2.95 -4.69
N ASP A 237 9.31 2.00 -3.99
CA ASP A 237 8.26 1.16 -4.55
C ASP A 237 6.99 1.95 -4.88
N THR A 238 6.64 2.92 -4.03
CA THR A 238 5.49 3.81 -4.26
C THR A 238 5.72 4.78 -5.44
N MET A 239 6.98 5.12 -5.75
CA MET A 239 7.37 6.00 -6.87
C MET A 239 7.38 5.31 -8.24
N ARG A 240 7.58 3.99 -8.29
CA ARG A 240 7.78 3.26 -9.56
C ARG A 240 6.50 3.05 -10.38
N LYS A 241 5.32 3.10 -9.76
CA LYS A 241 4.05 2.77 -10.42
C LYS A 241 3.36 3.98 -11.09
N LYS A 242 2.79 3.76 -12.27
CA LYS A 242 2.04 4.77 -13.05
C LYS A 242 0.88 5.34 -12.22
N ARG A 243 0.52 6.61 -12.47
CA ARG A 243 -0.67 7.25 -11.87
C ARG A 243 -1.92 6.51 -12.39
N ASN A 244 -2.53 5.72 -11.52
CA ASN A 244 -3.79 5.01 -11.77
C ASN A 244 -4.49 4.73 -10.44
N ILE A 245 -5.75 4.28 -10.51
CA ILE A 245 -6.55 3.91 -9.34
C ILE A 245 -5.97 2.74 -8.54
N MET A 246 -5.12 1.90 -9.16
CA MET A 246 -4.44 0.80 -8.48
C MET A 246 -3.55 1.28 -7.34
N LYS A 247 -3.08 2.54 -7.36
CA LYS A 247 -2.30 3.14 -6.28
C LYS A 247 -2.99 3.09 -4.91
N VAL A 248 -4.32 2.96 -4.85
CA VAL A 248 -5.02 2.82 -3.56
C VAL A 248 -4.54 1.60 -2.76
N THR A 249 -4.17 0.52 -3.45
CA THR A 249 -3.61 -0.69 -2.82
C THR A 249 -2.24 -0.40 -2.18
N LEU A 250 -1.39 0.34 -2.91
CA LEU A 250 -0.10 0.81 -2.42
C LEU A 250 -0.27 1.76 -1.24
N VAL A 251 -1.23 2.69 -1.28
CA VAL A 251 -1.48 3.61 -0.16
C VAL A 251 -1.79 2.84 1.11
N LYS A 252 -2.65 1.81 1.05
CA LYS A 252 -2.94 0.99 2.24
C LYS A 252 -1.70 0.25 2.75
N GLN A 253 -0.95 -0.39 1.85
CA GLN A 253 0.27 -1.14 2.23
C GLN A 253 1.35 -0.22 2.79
N ALA A 254 1.59 0.92 2.14
CA ALA A 254 2.55 1.93 2.57
C ALA A 254 2.10 2.55 3.90
N LEU A 255 0.83 2.90 4.07
CA LEU A 255 0.30 3.40 5.35
C LEU A 255 0.55 2.41 6.50
N GLN A 256 0.19 1.14 6.30
CA GLN A 256 0.40 0.10 7.32
C GLN A 256 1.89 -0.08 7.66
N SER A 257 2.75 -0.04 6.64
CA SER A 257 4.19 -0.18 6.81
C SER A 257 4.79 1.03 7.52
N THR A 258 4.40 2.25 7.13
CA THR A 258 4.81 3.49 7.79
C THR A 258 4.37 3.49 9.25
N LEU A 259 3.12 3.08 9.55
CA LEU A 259 2.64 2.95 10.93
C LEU A 259 3.49 1.99 11.75
N ASN A 260 3.85 0.83 11.19
CA ASN A 260 4.70 -0.15 11.86
C ASN A 260 6.11 0.40 12.11
N ILE A 261 6.73 1.03 11.09
CA ILE A 261 8.07 1.63 11.22
C ILE A 261 8.07 2.75 12.27
N SER A 262 7.11 3.68 12.20
CA SER A 262 6.96 4.74 13.18
C SER A 262 6.79 4.19 14.59
N ARG A 263 5.95 3.16 14.76
CA ARG A 263 5.74 2.49 16.06
C ARG A 263 7.06 1.96 16.63
N GLU A 264 7.82 1.22 15.84
CA GLU A 264 9.07 0.61 16.31
C GLU A 264 10.12 1.67 16.66
N ILE A 265 10.24 2.73 15.86
CA ILE A 265 11.15 3.85 16.15
C ILE A 265 10.75 4.55 17.45
N LEU A 266 9.48 4.95 17.58
CA LEU A 266 9.00 5.66 18.78
C LEU A 266 9.14 4.80 20.03
N GLN A 267 8.83 3.50 19.96
CA GLN A 267 8.98 2.59 21.09
C GLN A 267 10.45 2.44 21.49
N THR A 268 11.36 2.36 20.52
CA THR A 268 12.81 2.28 20.77
C THR A 268 13.29 3.54 21.48
N LEU A 269 12.90 4.72 20.99
CA LEU A 269 13.25 6.01 21.59
C LEU A 269 12.64 6.18 22.99
N TYR A 270 11.37 5.80 23.16
CA TYR A 270 10.69 5.83 24.47
C TYR A 270 11.39 4.96 25.50
N ASN A 271 11.71 3.71 25.14
CA ASN A 271 12.40 2.79 26.03
C ASN A 271 13.79 3.32 26.42
N GLU A 272 14.50 3.95 25.49
CA GLU A 272 15.82 4.52 25.75
C GLU A 272 15.75 5.77 26.64
N LEU A 273 14.73 6.61 26.47
CA LEU A 273 14.44 7.71 27.39
C LEU A 273 14.19 7.17 28.81
N ASP A 274 13.23 6.26 28.98
CA ASP A 274 12.87 5.69 30.29
C ASP A 274 14.07 5.00 30.96
N ARG A 275 14.86 4.23 30.19
CA ARG A 275 16.08 3.58 30.69
C ARG A 275 17.08 4.60 31.23
N ARG A 276 17.31 5.70 30.49
CA ARG A 276 18.25 6.75 30.89
C ARG A 276 17.76 7.55 32.08
N GLU A 277 16.47 7.86 32.15
CA GLU A 277 15.86 8.50 33.31
C GLU A 277 16.11 7.68 34.57
N LYS A 278 15.78 6.38 34.53
CA LYS A 278 15.99 5.46 35.67
C LYS A 278 17.47 5.37 36.08
N LEU A 279 18.38 5.35 35.11
CA LEU A 279 19.82 5.34 35.40
C LEU A 279 20.27 6.63 36.07
N ILE A 280 19.87 7.79 35.56
CA ILE A 280 20.20 9.09 36.17
C ILE A 280 19.60 9.17 37.58
N GLU A 281 18.32 8.83 37.73
CA GLU A 281 17.61 8.82 39.02
C GLU A 281 18.28 7.91 40.05
N SER A 282 18.82 6.76 39.62
CA SER A 282 19.58 5.85 40.49
C SER A 282 20.94 6.40 40.94
N LEU A 283 21.50 7.35 40.19
CA LEU A 283 22.79 7.98 40.48
C LEU A 283 22.65 9.32 41.22
N LEU A 284 21.42 9.78 41.47
CA LEU A 284 21.20 11.05 42.13
C LEU A 284 21.68 10.99 43.60
N PRO A 285 22.53 11.93 44.04
CA PRO A 285 22.95 11.99 45.43
C PRO A 285 21.82 12.43 46.37
N THR A 286 20.81 13.11 45.85
CA THR A 286 19.61 13.52 46.58
C THR A 286 18.40 13.50 45.64
N LYS A 287 17.25 13.03 46.16
CA LYS A 287 15.99 12.93 45.41
C LYS A 287 15.42 14.27 44.95
N GLU A 288 15.82 15.36 45.61
CA GLU A 288 15.32 16.72 45.30
C GLU A 288 16.13 17.41 44.21
N TYR A 289 17.17 16.76 43.66
CA TYR A 289 17.99 17.36 42.62
C TYR A 289 17.26 17.35 41.27
N GLU A 290 16.84 18.54 40.84
CA GLU A 290 16.33 18.79 39.50
C GLU A 290 17.45 18.70 38.45
N TRP A 291 17.55 17.54 37.82
CA TRP A 291 18.61 17.27 36.83
C TRP A 291 18.26 17.69 35.40
N GLY A 292 17.08 18.27 35.18
CA GLY A 292 16.60 18.70 33.85
C GLY A 292 15.77 17.64 33.12
N LYS A 293 15.06 16.78 33.84
CA LYS A 293 14.11 15.80 33.29
C LYS A 293 13.03 16.51 32.46
N ASN A 294 12.84 16.08 31.22
CA ASN A 294 11.74 16.52 30.36
C ASN A 294 10.50 15.66 30.65
N THR A 295 9.60 16.16 31.50
CA THR A 295 8.40 15.42 31.90
C THR A 295 7.35 15.33 30.79
N LEU A 296 7.38 16.23 29.80
CA LEU A 296 6.34 16.33 28.77
C LEU A 296 6.58 15.36 27.60
N ILE A 297 7.84 15.11 27.22
CA ILE A 297 8.13 14.31 26.02
C ILE A 297 7.70 12.85 26.16
N ALA A 298 7.83 12.26 27.36
CA ALA A 298 7.40 10.89 27.62
C ALA A 298 5.87 10.73 27.49
N GLU A 299 5.10 11.72 27.97
CA GLU A 299 3.63 11.73 27.85
C GLU A 299 3.18 11.94 26.40
N LYS A 300 3.82 12.87 25.68
CA LYS A 300 3.58 13.11 24.25
C LYS A 300 3.81 11.83 23.43
N LEU A 301 4.95 11.15 23.64
CA LEU A 301 5.28 9.91 22.96
C LEU A 301 4.28 8.81 23.23
N LYS A 302 3.92 8.60 24.52
CA LYS A 302 2.97 7.57 24.92
C LYS A 302 1.62 7.76 24.21
N THR A 303 1.12 9.00 24.18
CA THR A 303 -0.15 9.33 23.53
C THR A 303 -0.13 8.98 22.04
N VAL A 304 0.96 9.30 21.33
CA VAL A 304 1.08 9.01 19.89
C VAL A 304 1.30 7.52 19.63
N ILE A 305 2.08 6.83 20.46
CA ILE A 305 2.27 5.38 20.37
C ILE A 305 0.92 4.67 20.53
N ASP A 306 0.08 5.07 21.49
CA ASP A 306 -1.24 4.45 21.72
C ASP A 306 -2.15 4.53 20.47
N VAL A 307 -2.14 5.68 19.77
CA VAL A 307 -2.91 5.85 18.51
C VAL A 307 -2.34 5.00 17.38
N ILE A 308 -1.01 4.94 17.26
CA ILE A 308 -0.32 4.19 16.20
C ILE A 308 -0.38 2.67 16.43
N VAL A 309 -0.48 2.20 17.69
CA VAL A 309 -0.57 0.78 18.03
C VAL A 309 -1.93 0.19 17.65
N GLU A 310 -3.01 0.94 17.84
CA GLU A 310 -4.36 0.50 17.54
C GLU A 310 -5.09 1.45 16.57
N PRO A 311 -4.59 1.62 15.32
CA PRO A 311 -5.12 2.62 14.39
C PRO A 311 -6.59 2.37 14.04
N SER A 312 -7.05 1.10 14.12
CA SER A 312 -8.46 0.72 13.88
C SER A 312 -9.48 1.33 14.87
N LYS A 313 -9.03 1.85 16.02
CA LYS A 313 -9.90 2.51 17.00
C LYS A 313 -10.11 4.00 16.71
N TYR A 314 -9.38 4.54 15.73
CA TYR A 314 -9.35 5.97 15.44
C TYR A 314 -9.69 6.24 13.97
N ASN A 315 -10.22 7.42 13.68
CA ASN A 315 -10.47 7.85 12.31
C ASN A 315 -9.14 8.03 11.55
N LEU A 316 -9.14 7.78 10.25
CA LEU A 316 -7.95 7.86 9.40
C LEU A 316 -7.24 9.22 9.53
N ASP A 317 -7.99 10.32 9.59
CA ASP A 317 -7.43 11.68 9.78
C ASP A 317 -6.64 11.82 11.08
N VAL A 318 -7.12 11.21 12.18
CA VAL A 318 -6.45 11.20 13.49
C VAL A 318 -5.20 10.35 13.46
N VAL A 319 -5.24 9.22 12.76
CA VAL A 319 -4.09 8.33 12.56
C VAL A 319 -3.01 9.05 11.73
N ILE A 320 -3.40 9.72 10.65
CA ILE A 320 -2.47 10.49 9.79
C ILE A 320 -1.87 11.67 10.57
N ASP A 321 -2.67 12.43 11.32
CA ASP A 321 -2.20 13.55 12.15
C ASP A 321 -1.23 13.07 13.26
N SER A 322 -1.55 11.95 13.91
CA SER A 322 -0.67 11.34 14.92
C SER A 322 0.65 10.87 14.30
N LEU A 323 0.60 10.33 13.08
CA LEU A 323 1.77 9.94 12.33
C LEU A 323 2.63 11.16 11.96
N TYR A 324 2.02 12.29 11.58
CA TYR A 324 2.75 13.53 11.35
C TYR A 324 3.42 14.07 12.63
N LYS A 325 2.66 14.13 13.74
CA LYS A 325 3.17 14.54 15.06
C LYS A 325 4.32 13.66 15.54
N SER A 326 4.28 12.36 15.24
CA SER A 326 5.33 11.42 15.61
C SER A 326 6.71 11.83 15.08
N LEU A 327 6.76 12.44 13.89
CA LEU A 327 8.00 12.84 13.24
C LEU A 327 8.64 14.03 13.95
N THR A 328 7.83 15.00 14.41
CA THR A 328 8.31 16.10 15.24
C THR A 328 8.86 15.60 16.57
N TYR A 329 8.25 14.54 17.13
CA TYR A 329 8.71 13.98 18.40
C TYR A 329 10.00 13.17 18.26
N ILE A 330 10.27 12.55 17.11
CA ILE A 330 11.54 11.82 16.89
C ILE A 330 12.74 12.75 17.12
N GLU A 331 12.72 13.95 16.56
CA GLU A 331 13.79 14.94 16.72
C GLU A 331 13.91 15.42 18.17
N GLU A 332 12.78 15.85 18.79
CA GLU A 332 12.74 16.28 20.21
C GLU A 332 13.23 15.17 21.16
N CYS A 333 12.94 13.91 20.85
CA CYS A 333 13.39 12.76 21.62
C CYS A 333 14.90 12.54 21.50
N ILE A 334 15.45 12.61 20.29
CA ILE A 334 16.90 12.47 20.08
C ILE A 334 17.66 13.56 20.84
N GLU A 335 17.19 14.81 20.80
CA GLU A 335 17.76 15.90 21.56
C GLU A 335 17.70 15.66 23.07
N THR A 336 16.55 15.20 23.56
CA THR A 336 16.35 14.87 24.99
C THR A 336 17.27 13.72 25.43
N ILE A 337 17.35 12.64 24.65
CA ILE A 337 18.25 11.50 24.93
C ILE A 337 19.71 11.99 24.96
N THR A 338 20.09 12.90 24.05
CA THR A 338 21.44 13.48 24.02
C THR A 338 21.75 14.26 25.30
N LEU A 339 20.79 15.07 25.77
CA LEU A 339 20.89 15.78 27.05
C LEU A 339 21.02 14.78 28.21
N TYR A 340 20.20 13.74 28.22
CA TYR A 340 20.22 12.70 29.25
C TYR A 340 21.56 11.95 29.23
N ASN A 341 22.16 11.72 28.07
CA ASN A 341 23.49 11.12 27.98
C ASN A 341 24.56 11.95 28.67
N LYS A 342 24.61 13.26 28.37
CA LYS A 342 25.53 14.18 29.05
C LYS A 342 25.29 14.21 30.55
N LYS A 343 24.02 14.16 30.97
CA LYS A 343 23.67 14.18 32.40
C LYS A 343 24.02 12.89 33.11
N GLN A 344 23.84 11.75 32.46
CA GLN A 344 24.27 10.45 32.98
C GLN A 344 25.79 10.39 33.13
N GLU A 345 26.55 10.83 32.12
CA GLU A 345 28.02 10.92 32.21
C GLU A 345 28.47 11.83 33.36
N PHE A 346 27.82 12.98 33.52
CA PHE A 346 28.06 13.87 34.65
C PHE A 346 27.81 13.17 36.01
N MET A 347 26.69 12.47 36.15
CA MET A 347 26.35 11.78 37.40
C MET A 347 27.26 10.59 37.70
N LEU A 348 27.68 9.83 36.68
CA LEU A 348 28.63 8.73 36.84
C LEU A 348 30.00 9.19 37.37
N ASN A 349 30.40 10.41 37.01
CA ASN A 349 31.67 11.00 37.46
C ASN A 349 31.56 11.73 38.80
N TYR A 350 30.34 11.96 39.31
CA TYR A 350 30.13 12.71 40.53
C TYR A 350 30.82 12.11 41.77
N PRO A 351 30.83 10.78 42.01
CA PRO A 351 31.55 10.22 43.17
C PRO A 351 33.05 10.54 43.18
N ILE A 352 33.68 10.63 42.01
CA ILE A 352 35.09 11.03 41.88
C ILE A 352 35.25 12.52 42.20
N ALA A 353 34.31 13.34 41.75
CA ALA A 353 34.30 14.77 42.03
C ALA A 353 34.06 15.07 43.52
N GLU A 354 33.15 14.34 44.16
CA GLU A 354 32.88 14.40 45.60
C GLU A 354 34.16 14.12 46.40
N LEU A 355 34.86 13.02 46.11
CA LEU A 355 36.16 12.70 46.74
C LEU A 355 37.22 13.79 46.51
N ALA A 356 37.27 14.39 45.32
CA ALA A 356 38.20 15.48 45.03
C ALA A 356 37.88 16.76 45.84
N ILE A 357 36.60 17.07 46.02
CA ILE A 357 36.13 18.19 46.85
C ILE A 357 36.46 17.93 48.32
N GLU A 358 36.15 16.75 48.85
CA GLU A 358 36.47 16.36 50.23
C GLU A 358 37.97 16.41 50.52
N ASN A 359 38.79 15.88 49.60
CA ASN A 359 40.25 15.93 49.73
C ASN A 359 40.78 17.36 49.67
N SER A 360 40.14 18.25 48.90
CA SER A 360 40.50 19.67 48.86
C SER A 360 40.23 20.36 50.21
N PHE A 361 39.15 19.97 50.90
CA PHE A 361 38.84 20.48 52.25
C PHE A 361 39.82 20.02 53.34
N LYS A 362 40.53 18.89 53.16
CA LYS A 362 41.54 18.43 54.13
C LYS A 362 42.74 19.37 54.25
N GLY A 363 42.99 20.23 53.25
CA GLY A 363 44.12 21.16 53.23
C GLY A 363 43.73 22.64 53.13
N ARG A 364 42.43 22.96 52.99
CA ARG A 364 41.94 24.34 52.75
C ARG A 364 40.54 24.54 53.34
N ASP A 365 40.25 25.74 53.83
CA ASP A 365 38.91 26.10 54.30
C ASP A 365 37.90 26.36 53.15
N TYR A 366 38.41 26.51 51.92
CA TYR A 366 37.65 26.85 50.73
C TYR A 366 38.06 26.01 49.53
N VAL A 367 37.08 25.66 48.70
CA VAL A 367 37.27 24.94 47.43
C VAL A 367 36.72 25.79 46.29
N TYR A 368 37.55 26.06 45.27
CA TYR A 368 37.16 26.75 44.04
C TYR A 368 37.08 25.76 42.89
N ALA A 369 36.21 26.02 41.91
CA ALA A 369 36.05 25.16 40.73
C ALA A 369 37.37 24.94 39.98
N GLU A 370 38.19 25.99 39.86
CA GLU A 370 39.50 25.98 39.18
C GLU A 370 40.54 25.09 39.86
N ASN A 371 40.34 24.75 41.13
CA ASN A 371 41.24 23.87 41.88
C ASN A 371 40.90 22.39 41.73
N LEU A 372 39.78 22.05 41.09
CA LEU A 372 39.37 20.67 40.89
C LEU A 372 39.96 20.12 39.58
N PRO A 373 40.30 18.82 39.50
CA PRO A 373 40.88 18.19 38.32
C PRO A 373 39.85 17.90 37.21
N PHE A 374 38.87 18.80 37.01
CA PHE A 374 37.82 18.68 36.00
C PHE A 374 37.78 19.95 35.15
N LYS A 375 37.17 19.87 33.96
CA LYS A 375 36.90 21.10 33.18
C LYS A 375 36.05 22.05 34.04
N ASN A 376 36.34 23.34 33.94
CA ASN A 376 35.74 24.36 34.80
C ASN A 376 34.19 24.34 34.77
N GLU A 377 33.59 24.08 33.60
CA GLU A 377 32.14 23.93 33.44
C GLU A 377 31.55 22.83 34.34
N TYR A 378 32.19 21.65 34.39
CA TYR A 378 31.76 20.53 35.22
C TYR A 378 32.11 20.74 36.69
N ALA A 379 33.30 21.29 36.98
CA ALA A 379 33.73 21.58 38.34
C ALA A 379 32.74 22.50 39.07
N LYS A 380 32.27 23.56 38.39
CA LYS A 380 31.25 24.48 38.92
C LYS A 380 29.94 23.76 39.27
N GLU A 381 29.46 22.88 38.39
CA GLU A 381 28.23 22.13 38.62
C GLU A 381 28.39 21.06 39.72
N TYR A 382 29.56 20.42 39.84
CA TYR A 382 29.84 19.50 40.93
C TYR A 382 29.86 20.20 42.30
N LEU A 383 30.43 21.42 42.40
CA LEU A 383 30.38 22.20 43.64
C LEU A 383 28.94 22.55 44.03
N LYS A 384 28.09 22.94 43.06
CA LYS A 384 26.67 23.18 43.30
C LYS A 384 25.96 21.94 43.81
N LEU A 385 26.18 20.79 43.18
CA LEU A 385 25.58 19.52 43.58
C LEU A 385 26.00 19.11 45.00
N TYR A 386 27.31 19.17 45.28
CA TYR A 386 27.87 18.89 46.61
C TYR A 386 27.29 19.80 47.68
N SER A 387 27.12 21.09 47.37
CA SER A 387 26.52 22.05 48.30
C SER A 387 25.09 21.70 48.69
N ARG A 388 24.30 21.17 47.75
CA ARG A 388 22.91 20.78 47.98
C ARG A 388 22.82 19.49 48.80
N GLN A 389 23.66 18.51 48.50
CA GLN A 389 23.73 17.26 49.26
C GLN A 389 24.19 17.49 50.70
N ASN A 390 25.19 18.36 50.89
CA ASN A 390 25.81 18.65 52.18
C ASN A 390 25.39 20.03 52.73
N PHE A 391 24.14 20.45 52.47
CA PHE A 391 23.67 21.81 52.78
C PHE A 391 23.78 22.17 54.27
N SER A 392 23.77 21.18 55.17
CA SER A 392 23.99 21.38 56.61
C SER A 392 25.44 21.72 56.96
N GLU A 393 26.40 21.30 56.13
CA GLU A 393 27.83 21.31 56.44
C GLU A 393 28.63 22.34 55.63
N VAL A 394 28.13 22.73 54.45
CA VAL A 394 28.82 23.69 53.58
C VAL A 394 27.93 24.83 53.13
N TYR A 395 28.57 25.93 52.74
CA TYR A 395 27.94 27.10 52.13
C TYR A 395 28.56 27.33 50.75
N LEU A 396 27.72 27.53 49.74
CA LEU A 396 28.13 27.91 48.40
C LEU A 396 27.96 29.42 48.21
N ASP A 397 29.02 30.07 47.77
CA ASP A 397 28.98 31.45 47.28
C ASP A 397 28.80 31.42 45.76
N ASP A 398 27.56 31.63 45.30
CA ASP A 398 27.17 31.54 43.89
C ASP A 398 27.82 32.60 42.99
N GLN A 399 28.28 33.73 43.55
CA GLN A 399 28.90 34.80 42.76
C GLN A 399 30.32 34.45 42.35
N VAL A 400 31.05 33.73 43.22
CA VAL A 400 32.46 33.35 43.02
C VAL A 400 32.61 31.85 42.75
N LEU A 401 31.52 31.08 42.85
CA LEU A 401 31.46 29.61 42.74
C LEU A 401 32.52 28.93 43.61
N ARG A 402 32.50 29.27 44.90
CA ARG A 402 33.35 28.66 45.93
C ARG A 402 32.51 28.02 47.02
N LEU A 403 32.98 26.85 47.48
CA LEU A 403 32.44 26.17 48.64
C LEU A 403 33.26 26.51 49.89
N ARG A 404 32.57 26.74 51.02
CA ARG A 404 33.16 26.96 52.35
C ARG A 404 32.54 26.00 53.36
N ALA A 405 33.35 25.41 54.23
CA ALA A 405 32.82 24.66 55.38
C ALA A 405 32.10 25.61 56.36
N LYS A 406 30.91 25.23 56.81
CA LYS A 406 30.24 25.89 57.94
C LYS A 406 31.01 25.52 59.19
N THR A 407 31.67 26.48 59.82
CA THR A 407 32.36 26.26 61.08
C THR A 407 31.37 25.69 62.10
N LYS A 408 31.67 24.50 62.65
CA LYS A 408 30.96 23.98 63.83
C LYS A 408 31.07 25.05 64.90
N LYS A 409 29.95 25.70 65.26
CA LYS A 409 29.88 26.44 66.52
C LYS A 409 30.21 25.42 67.62
N ALA A 410 31.33 25.66 68.30
CA ALA A 410 31.75 24.93 69.49
C ALA A 410 30.67 25.03 70.58
#